data_AF-A0A8I1RWT3-F1
#
_entry.id   AF-A0A8I1RWT3-F1
#
_cell.length_a   1.000
_cell.length_b   1.000
_cell.length_c   1.000
_cell.angle_alpha   90.00
_cell.angle_beta   90.00
_cell.angle_gamma   90.00
#
_symmetry.space_group_name_H-M   'P 1'
#
loop_
_entity.id
_entity.type
_entity.pdbx_description
1 polymer ?
#
loop_
_entity_poly.entity_id
_entity_poly.type
_entity_poly.pdbx_seq_one_letter_code
_entity_poly.pdbx_strand_id
1 'polypeptide(L)'
;MKLEDIVRATALTGMLVAGSCAAPTADPNGMMEDGAVNHPILVEPSFRDLKVSYGGAGMSDQDAVKFDAFLADYRVHGNGSLGISVPNGAAARDAITFFAERAAATGISRDRILVSTRDAASGDNRVDVSYIAYTARTDKCGDWSENIAYTADNQTPRNFGCATQQNIAAMVADPRDLLGPRPMDASDTNRRMTVMGAYEQGKITSAEKRKGDLGNEQSASVTSVGTGQ
;
A
#
# COMPACT_ATOMS: atom_id res chain seq x y z
N MET A 1 -38.42 63.94 -0.21
CA MET A 1 -38.21 62.55 -0.66
C MET A 1 -39.56 61.86 -0.62
N LYS A 2 -40.06 61.31 -1.74
CA LYS A 2 -41.42 60.76 -1.81
C LYS A 2 -41.45 59.41 -1.10
N LEU A 3 -42.58 59.08 -0.46
CA LEU A 3 -42.76 57.84 0.30
C LEU A 3 -42.47 56.59 -0.56
N GLU A 4 -42.77 56.66 -1.86
CA GLU A 4 -42.51 55.59 -2.83
C GLU A 4 -41.01 55.33 -3.06
N ASP A 5 -40.16 56.36 -2.99
CA ASP A 5 -38.70 56.21 -3.14
C ASP A 5 -38.09 55.54 -1.90
N ILE A 6 -38.66 55.79 -0.72
CA ILE A 6 -38.25 55.17 0.54
C ILE A 6 -38.62 53.69 0.56
N VAL A 7 -39.83 53.33 0.09
CA VAL A 7 -40.29 51.93 0.03
C VAL A 7 -39.48 51.12 -1.00
N ARG A 8 -39.10 51.71 -2.12
CA ARG A 8 -38.25 51.06 -3.13
C ARG A 8 -36.82 50.86 -2.62
N ALA A 9 -36.27 51.85 -1.90
CA ALA A 9 -34.94 51.76 -1.31
C ALA A 9 -34.86 50.69 -0.19
N THR A 10 -35.90 50.57 0.65
CA THR A 10 -35.94 49.54 1.70
C THR A 10 -36.12 48.15 1.13
N ALA A 11 -36.91 47.98 0.07
CA ALA A 11 -37.07 46.69 -0.61
C ALA A 11 -35.77 46.19 -1.26
N LEU A 12 -35.00 47.07 -1.92
CA LEU A 12 -33.70 46.71 -2.49
C LEU A 12 -32.66 46.38 -1.41
N THR A 13 -32.63 47.14 -0.32
CA THR A 13 -31.69 46.89 0.79
C THR A 13 -32.02 45.58 1.53
N GLY A 14 -33.30 45.25 1.69
CA GLY A 14 -33.73 43.98 2.30
C GLY A 14 -33.33 42.75 1.49
N MET A 15 -33.33 42.86 0.15
CA MET A 15 -32.97 41.75 -0.73
C MET A 15 -31.45 41.49 -0.78
N LEU A 16 -30.63 42.52 -0.59
CA LEU A 16 -29.16 42.39 -0.51
C LEU A 16 -28.69 41.73 0.80
N VAL A 17 -29.44 41.89 1.91
CA VAL A 17 -29.09 41.26 3.20
C VAL A 17 -29.54 39.79 3.25
N ALA A 18 -30.59 39.41 2.52
CA ALA A 18 -31.05 38.02 2.43
C ALA A 18 -30.16 37.12 1.53
N GLY A 19 -29.22 37.70 0.78
CA GLY A 19 -28.32 36.96 -0.12
C GLY A 19 -27.03 36.43 0.52
N SER A 20 -26.71 36.79 1.76
CA SER A 20 -25.47 36.34 2.43
C SER A 20 -25.68 35.06 3.24
N CYS A 21 -26.14 33.99 2.59
CA CYS A 21 -26.14 32.62 3.17
C CYS A 21 -25.06 31.74 2.55
N ALA A 22 -23.88 32.32 2.30
CA ALA A 22 -22.67 31.55 2.01
C ALA A 22 -21.63 31.93 3.05
N ALA A 23 -21.61 31.19 4.16
CA ALA A 23 -20.42 31.12 5.00
C ALA A 23 -19.66 29.85 4.60
N PRO A 24 -18.61 29.92 3.78
CA PRO A 24 -17.51 28.98 3.93
C PRO A 24 -16.66 29.55 5.05
N THR A 25 -16.84 29.05 6.27
CA THR A 25 -15.79 29.15 7.27
C THR A 25 -14.64 28.29 6.77
N ALA A 26 -13.76 28.87 5.97
CA ALA A 26 -12.41 28.36 5.82
C ALA A 26 -11.71 28.58 7.17
N ASP A 27 -12.06 27.77 8.16
CA ASP A 27 -11.29 27.66 9.40
C ASP A 27 -9.95 27.01 9.02
N PRO A 28 -8.81 27.71 9.18
CA PRO A 28 -7.51 27.10 8.94
C PRO A 28 -7.19 25.93 9.88
N ASN A 29 -7.99 25.73 10.94
CA ASN A 29 -7.97 24.56 11.83
C ASN A 29 -9.18 23.60 11.62
N GLY A 30 -9.99 23.88 10.60
CA GLY A 30 -11.12 23.05 10.20
C GLY A 30 -10.61 21.76 9.56
N MET A 31 -11.14 20.64 10.04
CA MET A 31 -10.87 19.35 9.40
C MET A 31 -11.54 19.32 8.03
N MET A 32 -10.88 18.74 7.04
CA MET A 32 -11.51 18.49 5.75
C MET A 32 -12.55 17.36 5.88
N GLU A 33 -13.54 17.33 5.00
CA GLU A 33 -14.47 16.19 4.92
C GLU A 33 -13.74 14.90 4.55
N ASP A 34 -12.59 15.00 3.87
CA ASP A 34 -11.73 13.86 3.57
C ASP A 34 -10.84 13.48 4.76
N GLY A 35 -11.19 12.37 5.40
CA GLY A 35 -10.43 11.80 6.51
C GLY A 35 -9.00 11.36 6.14
N ALA A 36 -8.70 11.11 4.86
CA ALA A 36 -7.34 10.77 4.43
C ALA A 36 -6.39 11.97 4.49
N VAL A 37 -6.92 13.18 4.26
CA VAL A 37 -6.14 14.42 4.39
C VAL A 37 -5.87 14.75 5.86
N ASN A 38 -6.86 14.51 6.73
CA ASN A 38 -6.70 14.76 8.16
C ASN A 38 -5.84 13.72 8.88
N HIS A 39 -5.84 12.47 8.41
CA HIS A 39 -5.10 11.34 8.98
C HIS A 39 -4.22 10.68 7.92
N PRO A 40 -3.15 11.36 7.46
CA PRO A 40 -2.31 10.87 6.38
C PRO A 40 -1.58 9.59 6.79
N ILE A 41 -1.44 8.66 5.84
CA ILE A 41 -0.59 7.48 6.00
C ILE A 41 0.83 7.86 5.59
N LEU A 42 1.75 7.77 6.54
CA LEU A 42 3.18 7.98 6.35
C LEU A 42 3.83 6.65 5.95
N VAL A 43 4.68 6.72 4.92
CA VAL A 43 5.43 5.57 4.42
C VAL A 43 6.90 5.79 4.72
N GLU A 44 7.46 4.96 5.59
CA GLU A 44 8.82 5.12 6.09
C GLU A 44 9.69 3.89 5.77
N PRO A 45 10.98 4.08 5.44
CA PRO A 45 11.91 2.99 5.28
C PRO A 45 12.15 2.32 6.65
N SER A 46 12.17 0.99 6.65
CA SER A 46 12.38 0.18 7.83
C SER A 46 13.45 -0.87 7.56
N PHE A 47 14.53 -0.84 8.35
CA PHE A 47 15.60 -1.81 8.22
C PHE A 47 15.17 -3.16 8.80
N ARG A 48 15.49 -4.23 8.08
CA ARG A 48 15.36 -5.60 8.55
C ARG A 48 16.75 -6.18 8.62
N ASP A 49 17.11 -6.73 9.77
CA ASP A 49 18.40 -7.37 9.99
C ASP A 49 18.23 -8.77 10.58
N LEU A 50 19.15 -9.65 10.20
CA LEU A 50 19.27 -11.00 10.72
C LEU A 50 20.74 -11.31 10.94
N LYS A 51 21.07 -11.78 12.14
CA LYS A 51 22.40 -12.30 12.46
C LYS A 51 22.39 -13.82 12.45
N VAL A 52 23.27 -14.41 11.65
CA VAL A 52 23.41 -15.87 11.52
C VAL A 52 24.84 -16.33 11.80
N SER A 53 24.97 -17.50 12.41
CA SER A 53 26.27 -18.07 12.75
C SER A 53 26.84 -18.86 11.56
N TYR A 54 28.14 -18.74 11.33
CA TYR A 54 28.86 -19.48 10.29
C TYR A 54 30.09 -20.16 10.88
N GLY A 55 30.27 -21.47 10.63
CA GLY A 55 31.40 -22.24 11.13
C GLY A 55 31.48 -23.66 10.56
N GLY A 56 32.68 -24.25 10.56
CA GLY A 56 32.87 -25.68 10.25
C GLY A 56 32.39 -26.14 8.86
N ALA A 57 32.45 -25.25 7.86
CA ALA A 57 31.98 -25.42 6.47
C ALA A 57 30.50 -25.07 6.18
N GLY A 58 29.76 -24.49 7.13
CA GLY A 58 28.38 -24.05 6.85
C GLY A 58 27.71 -23.28 7.98
N MET A 59 26.38 -23.28 7.96
CA MET A 59 25.52 -22.65 8.95
C MET A 59 24.73 -23.73 9.71
N SER A 60 24.29 -23.43 10.94
CA SER A 60 23.42 -24.35 11.68
C SER A 60 22.06 -24.52 11.01
N ASP A 61 21.40 -25.68 11.16
CA ASP A 61 20.09 -25.94 10.56
C ASP A 61 19.04 -24.89 10.99
N GLN A 62 19.09 -24.46 12.25
CA GLN A 62 18.19 -23.43 12.77
C GLN A 62 18.42 -22.07 12.12
N ASP A 63 19.67 -21.68 11.91
CA ASP A 63 20.00 -20.42 11.23
C ASP A 63 19.72 -20.52 9.72
N ALA A 64 19.82 -21.72 9.12
CA ALA A 64 19.42 -21.96 7.73
C ALA A 64 17.94 -21.72 7.50
N VAL A 65 17.07 -22.21 8.39
CA VAL A 65 15.63 -21.94 8.30
C VAL A 65 15.33 -20.44 8.45
N LYS A 66 15.98 -19.75 9.40
CA LYS A 66 15.80 -18.31 9.59
C LYS A 66 16.28 -17.51 8.38
N PHE A 67 17.44 -17.87 7.82
CA PHE A 67 18.01 -17.23 6.66
C PHE A 67 17.11 -17.40 5.43
N ASP A 68 16.64 -18.63 5.16
CA ASP A 68 15.76 -18.89 4.02
C ASP A 68 14.41 -18.15 4.17
N ALA A 69 13.85 -18.09 5.39
CA ALA A 69 12.66 -17.30 5.67
C ALA A 69 12.90 -15.80 5.46
N PHE A 70 14.06 -15.29 5.87
CA PHE A 70 14.45 -13.89 5.66
C PHE A 70 14.63 -13.55 4.18
N LEU A 71 15.18 -14.46 3.38
CA LEU A 71 15.30 -14.30 1.93
C LEU A 71 13.92 -14.35 1.25
N ALA A 72 13.03 -15.22 1.69
CA ALA A 72 11.65 -15.27 1.19
C ALA A 72 10.90 -13.97 1.48
N ASP A 73 11.08 -13.42 2.68
CA ASP A 73 10.53 -12.12 3.07
C ASP A 73 11.10 -10.97 2.23
N TYR A 74 12.43 -10.93 2.01
CA TYR A 74 13.07 -9.98 1.10
C TYR A 74 12.52 -10.05 -0.32
N ARG A 75 12.18 -11.24 -0.84
CA ARG A 75 11.62 -11.37 -2.19
C ARG A 75 10.22 -10.75 -2.33
N VAL A 76 9.47 -10.64 -1.23
CA VAL A 76 8.12 -10.08 -1.23
C VAL A 76 8.14 -8.59 -0.85
N HIS A 77 8.86 -8.23 0.21
CA HIS A 77 8.81 -6.90 0.82
C HIS A 77 10.11 -6.08 0.65
N GLY A 78 11.16 -6.70 0.11
CA GLY A 78 12.46 -6.08 -0.02
C GLY A 78 12.50 -4.95 -1.05
N ASN A 79 13.25 -3.91 -0.72
CA ASN A 79 13.58 -2.81 -1.62
C ASN A 79 15.10 -2.66 -1.73
N GLY A 80 15.56 -2.42 -2.96
CA GLY A 80 16.98 -2.23 -3.24
C GLY A 80 17.77 -3.53 -3.09
N SER A 81 18.98 -3.42 -2.55
CA SER A 81 19.92 -4.54 -2.46
C SER A 81 19.86 -5.24 -1.11
N LEU A 82 20.07 -6.56 -1.12
CA LEU A 82 20.34 -7.38 0.05
C LEU A 82 21.80 -7.18 0.47
N GLY A 83 22.00 -6.60 1.65
CA GLY A 83 23.31 -6.46 2.28
C GLY A 83 23.72 -7.73 3.01
N ILE A 84 24.92 -8.23 2.75
CA ILE A 84 25.55 -9.34 3.47
C ILE A 84 26.89 -8.83 3.99
N SER A 85 26.96 -8.60 5.30
CA SER A 85 28.15 -8.11 5.97
C SER A 85 28.80 -9.23 6.77
N VAL A 86 29.97 -9.67 6.31
CA VAL A 86 30.72 -10.78 6.92
C VAL A 86 31.84 -10.22 7.81
N PRO A 87 32.05 -10.77 9.02
CA PRO A 87 33.18 -10.37 9.86
C PRO A 87 34.53 -10.69 9.18
N ASN A 88 35.47 -9.76 9.27
CA ASN A 88 36.83 -9.93 8.75
C ASN A 88 37.52 -11.13 9.42
N GLY A 89 38.20 -11.95 8.62
CA GLY A 89 38.92 -13.14 9.09
C GLY A 89 39.26 -14.10 7.96
N ALA A 90 39.98 -15.18 8.29
CA ALA A 90 40.42 -16.18 7.31
C ALA A 90 39.24 -16.84 6.56
N ALA A 91 38.10 -17.04 7.23
CA ALA A 91 36.91 -17.65 6.67
C ALA A 91 35.97 -16.66 5.95
N ALA A 92 36.31 -15.37 5.86
CA ALA A 92 35.41 -14.36 5.34
C ALA A 92 35.06 -14.60 3.86
N ARG A 93 36.04 -14.99 3.03
CA ARG A 93 35.83 -15.24 1.60
C ARG A 93 34.91 -16.43 1.34
N ASP A 94 35.07 -17.49 2.12
CA ASP A 94 34.23 -18.69 2.00
C ASP A 94 32.81 -18.40 2.46
N ALA A 95 32.65 -17.69 3.58
CA ALA A 95 31.35 -17.27 4.09
C ALA A 95 30.61 -16.39 3.08
N ILE A 96 31.29 -15.38 2.52
CA ILE A 96 30.74 -14.51 1.47
C ILE A 96 30.17 -15.34 0.32
N THR A 97 30.97 -16.28 -0.19
CA THR A 97 30.58 -17.11 -1.34
C THR A 97 29.38 -17.98 -0.98
N PHE A 98 29.42 -18.63 0.19
CA PHE A 98 28.33 -19.47 0.70
C PHE A 98 27.00 -18.72 0.80
N PHE A 99 26.98 -17.56 1.46
CA PHE A 99 25.74 -16.79 1.65
C PHE A 99 25.23 -16.16 0.35
N ALA A 100 26.12 -15.64 -0.49
CA ALA A 100 25.74 -15.05 -1.77
C ALA A 100 25.17 -16.09 -2.73
N GLU A 101 25.76 -17.29 -2.81
CA GLU A 101 25.26 -18.38 -3.65
C GLU A 101 23.93 -18.93 -3.15
N ARG A 102 23.78 -19.11 -1.83
CA ARG A 102 22.50 -19.53 -1.25
C ARG A 102 21.41 -18.50 -1.51
N ALA A 103 21.69 -17.21 -1.34
CA ALA A 103 20.75 -16.15 -1.68
C ALA A 103 20.37 -16.16 -3.16
N ALA A 104 21.35 -16.26 -4.06
CA ALA A 104 21.12 -16.34 -5.49
C ALA A 104 20.28 -17.57 -5.89
N ALA A 105 20.48 -18.71 -5.23
CA ALA A 105 19.71 -19.93 -5.47
C ALA A 105 18.21 -19.78 -5.15
N THR A 106 17.84 -18.82 -4.30
CA THR A 106 16.42 -18.50 -4.02
C THR A 106 15.76 -17.63 -5.09
N GLY A 107 16.48 -17.26 -6.15
CA GLY A 107 15.98 -16.40 -7.24
C GLY A 107 16.26 -14.91 -7.06
N ILE A 108 17.07 -14.53 -6.07
CA ILE A 108 17.54 -13.15 -5.92
C ILE A 108 18.65 -12.90 -6.95
N SER A 109 18.50 -11.86 -7.75
CA SER A 109 19.49 -11.54 -8.77
C SER A 109 20.81 -11.09 -8.14
N ARG A 110 21.94 -11.52 -8.72
CA ARG A 110 23.28 -11.27 -8.13
C ARG A 110 23.64 -9.78 -8.06
N ASP A 111 23.14 -8.94 -8.96
CA ASP A 111 23.30 -7.48 -8.93
C ASP A 111 22.63 -6.82 -7.71
N ARG A 112 21.67 -7.51 -7.10
CA ARG A 112 20.98 -7.05 -5.88
C ARG A 112 21.67 -7.51 -4.61
N ILE A 113 22.71 -8.35 -4.67
CA ILE A 113 23.42 -8.84 -3.49
C ILE A 113 24.67 -7.98 -3.31
N LEU A 114 24.64 -7.12 -2.29
CA LEU A 114 25.79 -6.33 -1.89
C LEU A 114 26.50 -7.04 -0.75
N VAL A 115 27.74 -7.44 -1.00
CA VAL A 115 28.57 -8.08 0.00
C VAL A 115 29.62 -7.10 0.49
N SER A 116 29.76 -7.00 1.80
CA SER A 116 30.81 -6.25 2.45
C SER A 116 31.49 -7.10 3.53
N THR A 117 32.68 -6.67 3.93
CA THR A 117 33.30 -7.16 5.15
C THR A 117 33.31 -6.06 6.19
N ARG A 118 33.20 -6.46 7.47
CA ARG A 118 33.25 -5.55 8.61
C ARG A 118 34.23 -6.03 9.65
N ASP A 119 34.76 -5.10 10.44
CA ASP A 119 35.48 -5.47 11.65
C ASP A 119 34.49 -6.00 12.70
N ALA A 120 34.80 -7.15 13.27
CA ALA A 120 34.00 -7.73 14.33
C ALA A 120 34.47 -7.16 15.68
N ALA A 121 33.53 -6.61 16.45
CA ALA A 121 33.77 -6.43 17.88
C ALA A 121 34.06 -7.80 18.51
N SER A 122 35.00 -7.84 19.45
CA SER A 122 35.49 -9.09 20.07
C SER A 122 34.35 -10.05 20.43
N GLY A 123 34.26 -11.17 19.72
CA GLY A 123 33.30 -12.25 19.98
C GLY A 123 32.09 -12.35 19.05
N ASP A 124 31.75 -11.33 18.23
CA ASP A 124 30.60 -11.42 17.29
C ASP A 124 31.04 -11.82 15.87
N ASN A 125 31.30 -13.12 15.69
CA ASN A 125 31.67 -13.73 14.41
C ASN A 125 30.46 -14.10 13.54
N ARG A 126 29.28 -13.55 13.82
CA ARG A 126 28.07 -13.79 13.01
C ARG A 126 28.06 -12.91 11.77
N VAL A 127 27.45 -13.44 10.72
CA VAL A 127 27.18 -12.71 9.48
C VAL A 127 25.89 -11.92 9.66
N ASP A 128 25.93 -10.64 9.34
CA ASP A 128 24.76 -9.76 9.34
C ASP A 128 24.18 -9.69 7.94
N VAL A 129 22.90 -10.01 7.83
CA VAL A 129 22.16 -9.93 6.58
C VAL A 129 21.09 -8.87 6.78
N SER A 130 21.02 -7.89 5.89
CA SER A 130 20.07 -6.79 6.04
C SER A 130 19.50 -6.32 4.71
N TYR A 131 18.30 -5.76 4.77
CA TYR A 131 17.68 -5.09 3.63
C TYR A 131 16.75 -3.99 4.11
N ILE A 132 16.32 -3.14 3.17
CA ILE A 132 15.37 -2.06 3.42
C ILE A 132 13.97 -2.52 3.00
N ALA A 133 13.03 -2.50 3.93
CA ALA A 133 11.60 -2.61 3.67
C ALA A 133 10.94 -1.23 3.82
N TYR A 134 9.65 -1.15 3.54
CA TYR A 134 8.83 0.01 3.91
C TYR A 134 7.73 -0.40 4.88
N THR A 135 7.29 0.54 5.71
CA THR A 135 6.15 0.36 6.61
C THR A 135 5.21 1.55 6.46
N ALA A 136 3.91 1.28 6.44
CA ALA A 136 2.87 2.29 6.49
C ALA A 136 2.47 2.50 7.95
N ARG A 137 2.40 3.77 8.38
CA ARG A 137 2.00 4.17 9.73
C ARG A 137 1.15 5.41 9.68
N THR A 138 0.27 5.56 10.65
CA THR A 138 -0.54 6.76 10.85
C THR A 138 -0.35 7.26 12.28
N ASP A 139 -0.71 8.51 12.52
CA ASP A 139 -0.79 9.02 13.88
C ASP A 139 -1.81 8.27 14.73
N LYS A 140 -1.62 8.32 16.05
CA LYS A 140 -2.50 7.65 17.00
C LYS A 140 -3.87 8.31 17.00
N CYS A 141 -4.92 7.54 16.74
CA CYS A 141 -6.30 8.01 16.88
C CYS A 141 -6.67 8.30 18.34
N GLY A 142 -7.68 9.16 18.53
CA GLY A 142 -8.34 9.32 19.83
C GLY A 142 -8.52 10.76 20.31
N ASP A 143 -8.55 11.73 19.41
CA ASP A 143 -8.91 13.10 19.79
C ASP A 143 -10.44 13.22 19.89
N TRP A 144 -10.97 13.00 21.09
CA TRP A 144 -12.40 13.14 21.39
C TRP A 144 -12.74 14.48 22.06
N SER A 145 -11.94 15.53 21.79
CA SER A 145 -12.11 16.85 22.41
C SER A 145 -13.41 17.56 21.98
N GLU A 146 -13.94 17.19 20.81
CA GLU A 146 -15.20 17.73 20.29
C GLU A 146 -16.42 16.87 20.67
N ASN A 147 -17.59 17.51 20.67
CA ASN A 147 -18.86 16.82 20.84
C ASN A 147 -19.38 16.30 19.49
N ILE A 148 -19.27 14.99 19.26
CA ILE A 148 -19.73 14.32 18.03
C ILE A 148 -21.25 14.44 17.76
N ALA A 149 -22.05 14.84 18.76
CA ALA A 149 -23.48 15.07 18.59
C ALA A 149 -23.81 16.49 18.10
N TYR A 150 -22.84 17.41 18.11
CA TYR A 150 -23.00 18.75 17.54
C TYR A 150 -22.89 18.67 16.02
N THR A 151 -24.00 18.97 15.33
CA THR A 151 -24.13 18.82 13.87
C THR A 151 -24.63 20.09 13.18
N ALA A 152 -24.68 21.22 13.90
CA ALA A 152 -25.30 22.45 13.41
C ALA A 152 -24.50 23.12 12.27
N ASP A 153 -23.22 22.81 12.14
CA ASP A 153 -22.31 23.27 11.10
C ASP A 153 -22.15 22.26 9.94
N ASN A 154 -22.77 21.09 10.05
CA ASN A 154 -22.69 20.00 9.07
C ASN A 154 -21.24 19.60 8.70
N GLN A 155 -20.33 19.64 9.68
CA GLN A 155 -18.92 19.25 9.50
C GLN A 155 -18.67 17.81 9.95
N THR A 156 -17.65 17.18 9.36
CA THR A 156 -17.18 15.86 9.81
C THR A 156 -16.43 15.98 11.14
N PRO A 157 -16.61 15.01 12.06
CA PRO A 157 -15.82 14.93 13.29
C PRO A 157 -14.30 14.91 13.03
N ARG A 158 -13.48 15.45 13.94
CA ARG A 158 -12.00 15.37 13.92
C ARG A 158 -11.47 13.95 13.77
N ASN A 159 -12.09 12.97 14.42
CA ASN A 159 -11.68 11.56 14.30
C ASN A 159 -12.16 10.86 13.03
N PHE A 160 -12.92 11.56 12.17
CA PHE A 160 -13.43 10.97 10.93
C PHE A 160 -12.28 10.48 10.05
N GLY A 161 -12.36 9.22 9.61
CA GLY A 161 -11.35 8.56 8.80
C GLY A 161 -10.15 7.97 9.55
N CYS A 162 -9.90 8.33 10.81
CA CYS A 162 -8.70 7.86 11.52
C CYS A 162 -8.63 6.32 11.62
N ALA A 163 -9.73 5.66 12.02
CA ALA A 163 -9.79 4.21 12.10
C ALA A 163 -9.63 3.54 10.72
N THR A 164 -10.19 4.16 9.67
CA THR A 164 -10.06 3.68 8.29
C THR A 164 -8.60 3.73 7.84
N GLN A 165 -7.92 4.86 8.07
CA GLN A 165 -6.52 5.05 7.68
C GLN A 165 -5.58 4.11 8.45
N GLN A 166 -5.80 3.91 9.74
CA GLN A 166 -5.09 2.90 10.55
C GLN A 166 -5.25 1.49 9.98
N ASN A 167 -6.48 1.10 9.62
CA ASN A 167 -6.75 -0.21 9.05
C ASN A 167 -6.11 -0.37 7.66
N ILE A 168 -6.14 0.66 6.81
CA ILE A 168 -5.44 0.64 5.52
C ILE A 168 -3.94 0.47 5.73
N ALA A 169 -3.33 1.25 6.63
CA ALA A 169 -1.91 1.16 6.94
C ALA A 169 -1.52 -0.22 7.50
N ALA A 170 -2.40 -0.89 8.25
CA ALA A 170 -2.17 -2.23 8.78
C ALA A 170 -2.37 -3.35 7.75
N MET A 171 -3.29 -3.17 6.78
CA MET A 171 -3.65 -4.20 5.80
C MET A 171 -2.88 -4.08 4.48
N VAL A 172 -2.24 -2.95 4.20
CA VAL A 172 -1.53 -2.75 2.93
C VAL A 172 -0.37 -3.75 2.81
N ALA A 173 -0.34 -4.50 1.71
CA ALA A 173 0.70 -5.49 1.46
C ALA A 173 2.05 -4.84 1.11
N ASP A 174 2.03 -3.83 0.23
CA ASP A 174 3.21 -3.02 -0.09
C ASP A 174 2.93 -1.54 0.23
N PRO A 175 3.51 -1.00 1.31
CA PRO A 175 3.33 0.41 1.68
C PRO A 175 3.71 1.41 0.59
N ARG A 176 4.58 1.06 -0.36
CA ARG A 176 4.99 1.96 -1.45
C ARG A 176 3.86 2.25 -2.43
N ASP A 177 2.87 1.36 -2.54
CA ASP A 177 1.70 1.57 -3.39
C ASP A 177 0.88 2.80 -2.94
N LEU A 178 1.04 3.25 -1.69
CA LEU A 178 0.42 4.46 -1.17
C LEU A 178 1.11 5.75 -1.65
N LEU A 179 2.37 5.68 -2.09
CA LEU A 179 3.10 6.82 -2.66
C LEU A 179 2.75 7.05 -4.13
N GLY A 180 2.31 5.99 -4.82
CA GLY A 180 1.90 6.06 -6.21
C GLY A 180 1.66 4.68 -6.81
N PRO A 181 0.96 4.61 -7.95
CA PRO A 181 0.69 3.36 -8.63
C PRO A 181 1.98 2.73 -9.16
N ARG A 182 2.05 1.40 -9.09
CA ARG A 182 3.09 0.64 -9.78
C ARG A 182 2.94 0.73 -11.30
N PRO A 183 4.03 0.58 -12.07
CA PRO A 183 3.93 0.42 -13.51
C PRO A 183 2.97 -0.73 -13.83
N MET A 184 2.01 -0.46 -14.69
CA MET A 184 1.07 -1.47 -15.16
C MET A 184 1.80 -2.46 -16.07
N ASP A 185 1.49 -3.74 -15.90
CA ASP A 185 1.92 -4.77 -16.83
C ASP A 185 1.37 -4.51 -18.24
N ALA A 186 2.06 -5.04 -19.24
CA ALA A 186 1.60 -4.97 -20.61
C ALA A 186 0.22 -5.62 -20.76
N SER A 187 -0.61 -5.02 -21.61
CA SER A 187 -1.90 -5.60 -21.99
C SER A 187 -1.73 -7.01 -22.57
N ASP A 188 -2.53 -7.96 -22.11
CA ASP A 188 -2.67 -9.28 -22.76
C ASP A 188 -3.47 -9.14 -24.05
N THR A 189 -2.77 -8.83 -25.14
CA THR A 189 -3.35 -8.67 -26.48
C THR A 189 -4.03 -9.94 -26.97
N ASN A 190 -3.49 -11.13 -26.65
CA ASN A 190 -4.06 -12.40 -27.10
C ASN A 190 -5.42 -12.65 -26.46
N ARG A 191 -5.53 -12.42 -25.15
CA ARG A 191 -6.82 -12.54 -24.46
C ARG A 191 -7.82 -11.51 -24.98
N ARG A 192 -7.39 -10.27 -25.21
CA ARG A 192 -8.26 -9.23 -25.78
C ARG A 192 -8.77 -9.59 -27.16
N MET A 193 -7.91 -10.04 -28.08
CA MET A 193 -8.31 -10.47 -29.42
C MET A 193 -9.30 -11.64 -29.37
N THR A 194 -9.10 -12.58 -28.45
CA THR A 194 -10.02 -13.71 -28.24
C THR A 194 -11.41 -13.23 -27.80
N VAL A 195 -11.47 -12.31 -26.83
CA VAL A 195 -12.74 -11.73 -26.35
C VAL A 195 -13.44 -10.95 -27.45
N MET A 196 -12.70 -10.12 -28.20
CA MET A 196 -13.28 -9.32 -29.28
C MET A 196 -13.80 -10.20 -30.41
N GLY A 197 -13.05 -11.22 -30.83
CA GLY A 197 -13.53 -12.17 -31.84
C GLY A 197 -14.77 -12.96 -31.40
N ALA A 198 -14.86 -13.33 -30.11
CA ALA A 198 -16.07 -13.95 -29.57
C ALA A 198 -17.27 -12.96 -29.59
N TYR A 199 -17.04 -11.71 -29.21
CA TYR A 199 -18.06 -10.66 -29.25
C TYR A 199 -18.58 -10.41 -30.67
N GLU A 200 -17.70 -10.25 -31.65
CA GLU A 200 -18.04 -10.05 -33.07
C GLU A 200 -18.87 -11.21 -33.64
N GLN A 201 -18.65 -12.44 -33.14
CA GLN A 201 -19.37 -13.65 -33.56
C GLN A 201 -20.65 -13.90 -32.76
N GLY A 202 -21.03 -13.00 -31.84
CA GLY A 202 -22.18 -13.19 -30.95
C GLY A 202 -22.02 -14.35 -29.96
N LYS A 203 -20.77 -14.76 -29.67
CA LYS A 203 -20.44 -15.83 -28.73
C LYS A 203 -20.22 -15.29 -27.32
N ILE A 204 -20.35 -16.17 -26.34
CA ILE A 204 -20.11 -15.86 -24.92
C ILE A 204 -18.64 -15.46 -24.73
N THR A 205 -18.41 -14.30 -24.11
CA THR A 205 -17.06 -13.74 -23.87
C THR A 205 -16.47 -14.10 -22.50
N SER A 206 -17.33 -14.58 -21.59
CA SER A 206 -16.92 -15.10 -20.28
C SER A 206 -16.21 -16.45 -20.42
N ALA A 207 -15.43 -16.82 -19.40
CA ALA A 207 -14.87 -18.17 -19.32
C ALA A 207 -15.98 -19.22 -19.19
N GLU A 208 -15.75 -20.42 -19.73
CA GLU A 208 -16.63 -21.56 -19.48
C GLU A 208 -16.60 -21.94 -18.00
N LYS A 209 -17.79 -22.12 -17.41
CA LYS A 209 -17.90 -22.52 -16.00
C LYS A 209 -17.46 -23.98 -15.85
N ARG A 210 -16.72 -24.26 -14.77
CA ARG A 210 -16.48 -25.65 -14.36
C ARG A 210 -17.81 -26.28 -13.92
N LYS A 211 -17.99 -27.58 -14.17
CA LYS A 211 -19.24 -28.32 -13.91
C LYS A 211 -19.78 -28.17 -12.47
N GLY A 212 -18.90 -27.96 -11.48
CA GLY A 212 -19.28 -27.74 -10.08
C GLY A 212 -19.83 -26.34 -9.76
N ASP A 213 -19.60 -25.35 -10.62
CA ASP A 213 -19.97 -23.94 -10.38
C ASP A 213 -21.31 -23.57 -11.04
N LEU A 214 -21.92 -24.51 -11.77
CA LEU A 214 -23.17 -24.30 -12.51
C LEU A 214 -24.40 -24.11 -11.59
N GLY A 215 -24.30 -24.46 -10.31
CA GLY A 215 -25.40 -24.42 -9.34
C GLY A 215 -25.34 -23.30 -8.30
N ASN A 216 -24.30 -22.44 -8.30
CA ASN A 216 -24.16 -21.39 -7.28
C ASN A 216 -24.77 -20.05 -7.74
N GLU A 217 -25.70 -19.54 -6.93
CA GLU A 217 -26.57 -18.37 -7.17
C GLU A 217 -25.83 -17.03 -7.32
N GLN A 218 -24.55 -16.95 -6.93
CA GLN A 218 -23.72 -15.76 -7.12
C GLN A 218 -23.15 -15.60 -8.54
N SER A 219 -23.47 -16.53 -9.43
CA SER A 219 -22.99 -16.49 -10.80
C SER A 219 -23.96 -15.70 -11.68
N ALA A 220 -23.58 -14.49 -12.08
CA ALA A 220 -24.35 -13.72 -13.07
C ALA A 220 -24.72 -14.61 -14.26
N SER A 221 -26.02 -14.73 -14.54
CA SER A 221 -26.53 -15.44 -15.71
C SER A 221 -26.20 -14.61 -16.95
N VAL A 222 -25.24 -15.08 -17.74
CA VAL A 222 -24.96 -14.47 -19.04
C VAL A 222 -26.04 -14.95 -20.00
N THR A 223 -27.12 -14.18 -20.11
CA THR A 223 -28.15 -14.41 -21.12
C THR A 223 -27.55 -14.16 -22.49
N SER A 224 -27.71 -15.13 -23.41
CA SER A 224 -27.35 -14.94 -24.82
C SER A 224 -28.14 -13.76 -25.38
N VAL A 225 -27.46 -12.66 -25.69
CA VAL A 225 -28.08 -11.53 -26.39
C VAL A 225 -28.25 -11.94 -27.85
N GLY A 226 -29.48 -12.32 -28.22
CA GLY A 226 -29.94 -12.37 -29.60
C GLY A 226 -29.49 -13.56 -30.43
N THR A 227 -30.14 -14.71 -30.26
CA THR A 227 -30.37 -15.65 -31.37
C THR A 227 -31.85 -15.61 -31.72
N GLY A 228 -32.26 -14.58 -32.45
CA GLY A 228 -33.52 -14.57 -33.18
C GLY A 228 -33.33 -15.32 -34.50
N GLN A 229 -34.16 -16.34 -34.72
CA GLN A 229 -34.39 -16.93 -36.04
C GLN A 229 -34.97 -15.88 -37.00
#